data_AF-A0A1L9RBI5-F1
#
_entry.id   AF-A0A1L9RBI5-F1
#
_cell.length_a   1.000
_cell.length_b   1.000
_cell.length_c   1.000
_cell.angle_alpha   90.00
_cell.angle_beta   90.00
_cell.angle_gamma   90.00
#
_symmetry.space_group_name_H-M   'P 1'
#
loop_
_entity.id
_entity.type
_entity.pdbx_description
1 polymer ?
#
loop_
_entity_poly.entity_id
_entity_poly.type
_entity_poly.pdbx_seq_one_letter_code
_entity_poly.pdbx_strand_id
1 'polypeptide(L)'
;MNPVDNKSSHPNAIIAAYLTEHTTEYQLLSELRQRGWNNPEGDLFFQRQRQNADEADSRTAIFFFRMMKNIGQEMQKCTKALRINHTYQPRILDLCFAPGGFLATALRLNPSASAMGFSLPPSQGGHRDLLPSHPNIQLKFLDVTMLAEDMGATEIPAGHPDAERFLPRQFADEQTFDLIFCDGQVLRTHERAAYRERREAARLSISQLALGLEHIYPGGTMVVLLHKVEAWDTVKLLYQFSQFSSVRLFKPRKSHSKRSSFYMIARNIQREQPEAIRAIAQWKRLWKAATFGTDQMYLEALNEDGLDPATLLEEFGPRLVKLGRKVWEIQATALEGAPFTQG
;
A
#
# COMPACT_ATOMS: atom_id res chain seq x y z
N MET A 1 -27.32 4.76 2.77
CA MET A 1 -27.99 6.07 2.92
C MET A 1 -27.04 7.12 2.39
N ASN A 2 -27.37 7.73 1.25
CA ASN A 2 -26.58 8.83 0.69
C ASN A 2 -26.86 10.09 1.49
N PRO A 3 -25.84 10.74 2.11
CA PRO A 3 -25.99 12.12 2.53
C PRO A 3 -25.87 13.02 1.31
N VAL A 4 -26.78 13.97 1.21
CA VAL A 4 -26.81 15.01 0.18
C VAL A 4 -25.53 15.85 0.31
N ASP A 5 -24.68 15.77 -0.71
CA ASP A 5 -23.37 16.42 -0.81
C ASP A 5 -23.50 17.96 -0.88
N ASN A 6 -22.90 18.64 0.09
CA ASN A 6 -22.38 19.99 -0.13
C ASN A 6 -21.05 19.86 -0.90
N LYS A 7 -21.13 19.85 -2.24
CA LYS A 7 -20.06 19.42 -3.16
C LYS A 7 -18.77 20.27 -3.18
N SER A 8 -18.64 21.31 -2.37
CA SER A 8 -17.51 22.27 -2.42
C SER A 8 -16.48 22.17 -1.28
N SER A 9 -16.64 21.28 -0.29
CA SER A 9 -15.79 21.25 0.92
C SER A 9 -15.03 19.93 1.16
N HIS A 10 -15.16 18.92 0.29
CA HIS A 10 -14.49 17.64 0.48
C HIS A 10 -13.01 17.71 0.02
N PRO A 11 -12.01 17.28 0.82
CA PRO A 11 -10.59 17.30 0.43
C PRO A 11 -10.28 16.76 -0.97
N ASN A 12 -10.83 15.58 -1.29
CA ASN A 12 -10.74 15.00 -2.63
C ASN A 12 -11.24 15.91 -3.76
N ALA A 13 -12.28 16.72 -3.54
CA ALA A 13 -12.81 17.63 -4.55
C ALA A 13 -11.84 18.79 -4.81
N ILE A 14 -11.21 19.32 -3.75
CA ILE A 14 -10.19 20.38 -3.85
C ILE A 14 -8.97 19.86 -4.64
N ILE A 15 -8.46 18.67 -4.29
CA ILE A 15 -7.36 18.03 -5.02
C ILE A 15 -7.74 17.79 -6.49
N ALA A 16 -8.93 17.25 -6.75
CA ALA A 16 -9.38 16.98 -8.11
C ALA A 16 -9.52 18.25 -8.96
N ALA A 17 -10.06 19.33 -8.39
CA ALA A 17 -10.16 20.62 -9.07
C ALA A 17 -8.78 21.15 -9.45
N TYR A 18 -7.86 21.20 -8.48
CA TYR A 18 -6.48 21.62 -8.72
C TYR A 18 -5.82 20.80 -9.84
N LEU A 19 -5.88 19.47 -9.77
CA LEU A 19 -5.24 18.62 -10.78
C LEU A 19 -5.87 18.77 -12.16
N THR A 20 -7.18 19.02 -12.25
CA THR A 20 -7.88 19.23 -13.53
C THR A 20 -7.38 20.49 -14.22
N GLU A 21 -7.12 21.55 -13.47
CA GLU A 21 -6.58 22.82 -14.01
C GLU A 21 -5.10 22.72 -14.40
N HIS A 22 -4.34 21.80 -13.80
CA HIS A 22 -2.88 21.80 -13.91
C HIS A 22 -2.28 20.66 -14.75
N THR A 23 -3.04 19.62 -15.15
CA THR A 23 -2.50 18.52 -15.96
C THR A 23 -3.54 17.78 -16.79
N THR A 24 -3.32 17.71 -18.10
CA THR A 24 -4.24 17.09 -19.06
C THR A 24 -4.36 15.58 -18.89
N GLU A 25 -3.31 14.91 -18.39
CA GLU A 25 -3.32 13.46 -18.15
C GLU A 25 -4.32 13.07 -17.05
N TYR A 26 -4.46 13.90 -16.01
CA TYR A 26 -5.45 13.69 -14.97
C TYR A 26 -6.86 14.00 -15.47
N GLN A 27 -7.03 15.11 -16.20
CA GLN A 27 -8.30 15.46 -16.82
C GLN A 27 -8.84 14.30 -17.68
N LEU A 28 -8.02 13.79 -18.61
CA LEU A 28 -8.39 12.67 -19.48
C LEU A 28 -8.74 11.42 -18.67
N LEU A 29 -7.95 11.09 -17.66
CA LEU A 29 -8.24 9.96 -16.79
C LEU A 29 -9.57 10.12 -16.05
N SER A 30 -9.86 11.32 -15.55
CA SER A 30 -11.10 11.63 -14.84
C SER A 30 -12.31 11.41 -15.75
N GLU A 31 -12.27 11.91 -16.98
CA GLU A 31 -13.31 11.71 -17.99
C GLU A 31 -13.50 10.23 -18.35
N LEU A 32 -12.41 9.48 -18.56
CA LEU A 32 -12.45 8.04 -18.85
C LEU A 32 -13.05 7.22 -17.71
N ARG A 33 -12.71 7.55 -16.46
CA ARG A 33 -13.29 6.89 -15.28
C ARG A 33 -14.77 7.21 -15.15
N GLN A 34 -15.18 8.45 -15.39
CA GLN A 34 -16.58 8.82 -15.37
C GLN A 34 -17.39 8.06 -16.43
N ARG A 35 -16.86 7.94 -17.65
CA ARG A 35 -17.47 7.10 -18.71
C ARG A 35 -17.62 5.64 -18.27
N GLY A 36 -16.55 5.07 -17.70
CA GLY A 36 -16.57 3.69 -17.20
C GLY A 36 -17.56 3.46 -16.06
N TRP A 37 -17.68 4.40 -15.11
CA TRP A 37 -18.64 4.31 -14.00
C TRP A 37 -20.09 4.47 -14.45
N ASN A 38 -20.33 5.22 -15.54
CA ASN A 38 -21.65 5.37 -16.12
C ASN A 38 -22.05 4.20 -17.04
N ASN A 39 -21.16 3.21 -17.25
CA ASN A 39 -21.43 2.01 -18.03
C ASN A 39 -21.51 0.77 -17.12
N PRO A 40 -22.68 0.13 -16.96
CA PRO A 40 -22.86 -1.10 -16.18
C PRO A 40 -21.91 -2.24 -16.59
N GLU A 41 -21.45 -2.27 -17.84
CA GLU A 41 -20.47 -3.26 -18.30
C GLU A 41 -19.10 -3.12 -17.62
N GLY A 42 -18.73 -1.89 -17.22
CA GLY A 42 -17.53 -1.62 -16.43
C GLY A 42 -17.61 -2.28 -15.05
N ASP A 43 -18.76 -2.17 -14.39
CA ASP A 43 -19.01 -2.82 -13.10
C ASP A 43 -18.96 -4.34 -13.22
N LEU A 44 -19.63 -4.91 -14.22
CA LEU A 44 -19.60 -6.34 -14.51
C LEU A 44 -18.19 -6.84 -14.84
N PHE A 45 -17.40 -6.05 -15.58
CA PHE A 45 -16.02 -6.38 -15.89
C PHE A 45 -15.17 -6.50 -14.62
N PHE A 46 -15.24 -5.50 -13.74
CA PHE A 46 -14.46 -5.51 -12.50
C PHE A 46 -15.00 -6.49 -11.46
N GLN A 47 -16.30 -6.80 -11.46
CA GLN A 47 -16.91 -7.83 -10.63
C GLN A 47 -16.41 -9.23 -11.02
N ARG A 48 -16.39 -9.56 -12.32
CA ARG A 48 -15.84 -10.84 -12.80
C ARG A 48 -14.37 -11.02 -12.42
N GLN A 49 -13.56 -9.96 -12.56
CA GLN A 49 -12.17 -10.01 -12.10
C GLN A 49 -12.03 -10.24 -10.60
N ARG A 50 -12.94 -9.68 -9.79
CA ARG A 50 -12.96 -9.89 -8.33
C ARG A 50 -13.31 -11.34 -7.99
N GLN A 51 -14.37 -11.89 -8.58
CA GLN A 51 -14.79 -13.28 -8.38
C GLN A 51 -13.68 -14.26 -8.73
N ASN A 52 -13.06 -14.11 -9.90
CA ASN A 52 -11.94 -14.97 -10.33
C ASN A 52 -10.73 -14.90 -9.39
N ALA A 53 -10.52 -13.76 -8.72
CA ALA A 53 -9.45 -13.59 -7.75
C ALA A 53 -9.78 -14.21 -6.37
N ASP A 54 -11.06 -14.30 -6.00
CA ASP A 54 -11.50 -14.89 -4.73
C ASP A 54 -11.54 -16.43 -4.80
N GLU A 55 -11.92 -16.98 -5.95
CA GLU A 55 -11.94 -18.43 -6.21
C GLU A 55 -10.55 -18.97 -6.63
N ALA A 56 -9.49 -18.42 -6.03
CA ALA A 56 -8.12 -18.69 -6.45
C ALA A 56 -7.68 -20.13 -6.14
N ASP A 57 -7.69 -20.99 -7.16
CA ASP A 57 -7.06 -22.31 -7.12
C ASP A 57 -5.52 -22.23 -7.25
N SER A 58 -4.85 -23.39 -7.27
CA SER A 58 -3.40 -23.47 -7.47
C SER A 58 -2.92 -22.80 -8.76
N ARG A 59 -3.73 -22.77 -9.84
CA ARG A 59 -3.37 -22.13 -11.10
C ARG A 59 -3.42 -20.61 -10.96
N THR A 60 -4.42 -20.09 -10.26
CA THR A 60 -4.55 -18.65 -9.98
C THR A 60 -3.39 -18.15 -9.10
N ALA A 61 -2.95 -18.94 -8.11
CA ALA A 61 -1.77 -18.60 -7.32
C ALA A 61 -0.49 -18.50 -8.18
N ILE A 62 -0.27 -19.47 -9.08
CA ILE A 62 0.86 -19.44 -10.04
C ILE A 62 0.76 -18.23 -10.97
N PHE A 63 -0.44 -17.88 -11.43
CA PHE A 63 -0.67 -16.70 -12.25
C PHE A 63 -0.28 -15.42 -11.50
N PHE A 64 -0.76 -15.23 -10.26
CA PHE A 64 -0.42 -14.06 -9.45
C PHE A 64 1.07 -13.97 -9.14
N PHE A 65 1.72 -15.09 -8.82
CA PHE A 65 3.17 -15.13 -8.63
C PHE A 65 3.93 -14.67 -9.87
N ARG A 66 3.58 -15.19 -11.06
CA ARG A 66 4.20 -14.76 -12.32
C ARG A 66 3.91 -13.30 -12.65
N MET A 67 2.68 -12.84 -12.42
CA MET A 67 2.28 -11.46 -12.62
C MET A 67 3.11 -10.51 -11.76
N MET A 68 3.20 -10.78 -10.44
CA MET A 68 4.00 -9.96 -9.51
C MET A 68 5.49 -9.98 -9.86
N LYS A 69 6.04 -11.12 -10.31
CA LYS A 69 7.42 -11.18 -10.83
C LYS A 69 7.62 -10.25 -12.03
N ASN A 70 6.70 -10.26 -12.98
CA ASN A 70 6.77 -9.39 -14.15
C ASN A 70 6.68 -7.90 -13.75
N ILE A 71 5.78 -7.55 -12.83
CA ILE A 71 5.69 -6.20 -12.27
C ILE A 71 7.00 -5.80 -11.59
N GLY A 72 7.59 -6.67 -10.76
CA GLY A 72 8.87 -6.42 -10.09
C GLY A 72 10.02 -6.21 -11.07
N GLN A 73 10.07 -6.99 -12.16
CA GLN A 73 11.07 -6.82 -13.23
C GLN A 73 10.90 -5.49 -13.96
N GLU A 74 9.66 -5.12 -14.30
CA GLU A 74 9.34 -3.83 -14.92
C GLU A 74 9.71 -2.67 -13.99
N MET A 75 9.34 -2.77 -12.71
CA MET A 75 9.68 -1.79 -11.67
C MET A 75 11.19 -1.60 -11.58
N GLN A 76 11.95 -2.69 -11.46
CA GLN A 76 13.41 -2.61 -11.44
C GLN A 76 13.97 -1.97 -12.71
N LYS A 77 13.45 -2.30 -13.90
CA LYS A 77 13.90 -1.71 -15.15
C LYS A 77 13.71 -0.19 -15.17
N CYS A 78 12.54 0.29 -14.74
CA CYS A 78 12.15 1.70 -14.83
C CYS A 78 12.69 2.57 -13.69
N THR A 79 12.90 2.00 -12.51
CA THR A 79 13.13 2.78 -11.27
C THR A 79 14.44 2.42 -10.60
N LYS A 80 15.00 1.24 -10.91
CA LYS A 80 16.15 0.62 -10.24
C LYS A 80 15.90 0.31 -8.76
N ALA A 81 14.65 0.33 -8.29
CA ALA A 81 14.25 0.26 -6.88
C ALA A 81 14.72 -0.98 -6.11
N LEU A 82 14.79 -2.13 -6.78
CA LEU A 82 14.85 -3.43 -6.10
C LEU A 82 16.27 -3.98 -5.92
N ARG A 83 17.26 -3.44 -6.64
CA ARG A 83 18.66 -3.83 -6.45
C ARG A 83 19.28 -2.97 -5.33
N ILE A 84 19.91 -3.63 -4.38
CA ILE A 84 20.60 -3.05 -3.23
C ILE A 84 22.10 -3.09 -3.53
N ASN A 85 22.75 -1.92 -3.55
CA ASN A 85 24.15 -1.79 -3.98
C ASN A 85 25.09 -1.28 -2.89
N HIS A 86 24.58 -0.88 -1.72
CA HIS A 86 25.39 -0.27 -0.66
C HIS A 86 25.94 -1.29 0.35
N THR A 87 25.59 -2.58 0.23
CA THR A 87 26.03 -3.65 1.13
C THR A 87 26.17 -4.97 0.38
N TYR A 88 27.07 -5.83 0.85
CA TYR A 88 27.27 -7.20 0.36
C TYR A 88 26.33 -8.22 1.01
N GLN A 89 25.66 -7.88 2.11
CA GLN A 89 24.69 -8.74 2.81
C GLN A 89 23.35 -8.01 2.97
N PRO A 90 22.58 -7.84 1.88
CA PRO A 90 21.32 -7.10 1.94
C PRO A 90 20.26 -7.84 2.76
N ARG A 91 19.39 -7.08 3.44
CA ARG A 91 18.24 -7.60 4.18
C ARG A 91 16.95 -7.10 3.54
N ILE A 92 16.02 -8.01 3.25
CA ILE A 92 14.75 -7.69 2.58
C ILE A 92 13.59 -8.06 3.52
N LEU A 93 12.60 -7.18 3.64
CA LEU A 93 11.34 -7.46 4.32
C LEU A 93 10.19 -7.40 3.32
N ASP A 94 9.27 -8.36 3.40
CA ASP A 94 8.02 -8.33 2.66
C ASP A 94 6.85 -8.60 3.63
N LEU A 95 6.08 -7.56 3.93
CA LEU A 95 5.06 -7.60 4.98
C LEU A 95 3.77 -8.31 4.54
N CYS A 96 3.63 -8.62 3.26
CA CYS A 96 2.51 -9.38 2.69
C CYS A 96 3.02 -10.20 1.49
N PHE A 97 3.99 -11.09 1.74
CA PHE A 97 4.80 -11.65 0.67
C PHE A 97 4.04 -12.56 -0.27
N ALA A 98 3.05 -13.33 0.21
CA ALA A 98 2.46 -14.40 -0.59
C ALA A 98 1.66 -13.83 -1.78
N PRO A 99 1.81 -14.37 -2.99
CA PRO A 99 2.46 -15.65 -3.31
C PRO A 99 4.00 -15.60 -3.52
N GLY A 100 4.63 -14.44 -3.37
CA GLY A 100 6.09 -14.30 -3.29
C GLY A 100 6.74 -13.63 -4.49
N GLY A 101 5.98 -13.07 -5.43
CA GLY A 101 6.54 -12.64 -6.72
C GLY A 101 7.50 -11.44 -6.64
N PHE A 102 7.23 -10.47 -5.76
CA PHE A 102 8.14 -9.36 -5.49
C PHE A 102 9.39 -9.82 -4.78
N LEU A 103 9.25 -10.57 -3.69
CA LEU A 103 10.37 -11.13 -2.94
C LEU A 103 11.26 -12.02 -3.81
N ALA A 104 10.69 -12.89 -4.65
CA ALA A 104 11.44 -13.71 -5.62
C ALA A 104 12.26 -12.85 -6.60
N THR A 105 11.69 -11.72 -7.04
CA THR A 105 12.38 -10.81 -7.96
C THR A 105 13.53 -10.09 -7.27
N ALA A 106 13.32 -9.63 -6.03
CA ALA A 106 14.33 -8.96 -5.23
C ALA A 106 15.48 -9.91 -4.87
N LEU A 107 15.20 -11.14 -4.42
CA LEU A 107 16.23 -12.14 -4.11
C LEU A 107 17.08 -12.51 -5.34
N ARG A 108 16.45 -12.65 -6.52
CA ARG A 108 17.19 -12.87 -7.77
C ARG A 108 18.13 -11.69 -8.11
N LEU A 109 17.74 -10.47 -7.77
CA LEU A 109 18.56 -9.27 -8.01
C LEU A 109 19.66 -9.08 -6.96
N ASN A 110 19.51 -9.71 -5.79
CA ASN A 110 20.41 -9.60 -4.64
C ASN A 110 20.71 -11.01 -4.08
N PRO A 111 21.56 -11.82 -4.76
CA PRO A 111 21.72 -13.24 -4.45
C PRO A 111 22.28 -13.55 -3.05
N SER A 112 23.00 -12.61 -2.43
CA SER A 112 23.52 -12.73 -1.06
C SER A 112 22.54 -12.27 0.02
N ALA A 113 21.33 -11.84 -0.37
CA ALA A 113 20.39 -11.27 0.58
C ALA A 113 19.77 -12.33 1.50
N SER A 114 19.52 -11.93 2.74
CA SER A 114 18.56 -12.62 3.61
C SER A 114 17.21 -11.94 3.53
N ALA A 115 16.14 -12.69 3.74
CA ALA A 115 14.78 -12.15 3.70
C ALA A 115 13.94 -12.60 4.89
N MET A 116 13.08 -11.70 5.34
CA MET A 116 11.97 -11.99 6.23
C MET A 116 10.66 -11.68 5.51
N GLY A 117 9.67 -12.55 5.64
CA GLY A 117 8.36 -12.37 5.03
C GLY A 117 7.23 -12.69 5.99
N PHE A 118 6.19 -11.86 5.97
CA PHE A 118 4.92 -12.12 6.64
C PHE A 118 3.78 -12.20 5.62
N SER A 119 2.83 -13.09 5.84
CA SER A 119 1.61 -13.15 5.02
C SER A 119 0.47 -13.80 5.78
N LEU A 120 -0.77 -13.42 5.48
CA LEU A 120 -1.95 -14.06 6.04
C LEU A 120 -1.94 -15.57 5.73
N PRO A 121 -2.23 -16.45 6.72
CA PRO A 121 -2.31 -17.89 6.49
C PRO A 121 -3.38 -18.27 5.45
N PRO A 122 -3.15 -19.29 4.59
CA PRO A 122 -4.18 -19.79 3.68
C PRO A 122 -5.46 -20.25 4.39
N SER A 123 -5.34 -20.78 5.61
CA SER A 123 -6.50 -21.17 6.44
C SER A 123 -7.36 -19.98 6.88
N GLN A 124 -6.87 -18.75 6.76
CA GLN A 124 -7.58 -17.50 7.06
C GLN A 124 -7.91 -16.72 5.78
N GLY A 125 -7.86 -17.37 4.61
CA GLY A 125 -8.15 -16.76 3.31
C GLY A 125 -6.94 -16.14 2.61
N GLY A 126 -5.73 -16.32 3.14
CA GLY A 126 -4.48 -15.87 2.54
C GLY A 126 -4.04 -16.67 1.30
N HIS A 127 -3.02 -16.15 0.60
CA HIS A 127 -2.42 -16.86 -0.54
C HIS A 127 -1.37 -17.88 -0.10
N ARG A 128 -1.21 -18.95 -0.89
CA ARG A 128 -0.12 -19.92 -0.70
C ARG A 128 1.23 -19.31 -1.10
N ASP A 129 2.27 -19.70 -0.37
CA ASP A 129 3.65 -19.39 -0.74
C ASP A 129 4.10 -20.22 -1.95
N LEU A 130 4.76 -19.56 -2.91
CA LEU A 130 5.37 -20.19 -4.09
C LEU A 130 6.88 -19.88 -4.21
N LEU A 131 7.49 -19.35 -3.15
CA LEU A 131 8.94 -19.18 -3.07
C LEU A 131 9.62 -20.54 -2.86
N PRO A 132 10.78 -20.77 -3.49
CA PRO A 132 11.60 -21.93 -3.16
C PRO A 132 12.16 -21.77 -1.74
N SER A 133 12.17 -22.87 -0.98
CA SER A 133 12.78 -22.89 0.34
C SER A 133 14.28 -22.58 0.25
N HIS A 134 14.77 -21.75 1.17
CA HIS A 134 16.16 -21.34 1.23
C HIS A 134 16.54 -20.97 2.67
N PRO A 135 17.73 -21.36 3.17
CA PRO A 135 18.11 -21.14 4.58
C PRO A 135 18.15 -19.66 4.99
N ASN A 136 18.42 -18.76 4.05
CA ASN A 136 18.47 -17.31 4.31
C ASN A 136 17.10 -16.62 4.22
N ILE A 137 16.00 -17.36 4.09
CA ILE A 137 14.65 -16.81 3.97
C ILE A 137 13.81 -17.33 5.15
N GLN A 138 13.31 -16.41 5.97
CA GLN A 138 12.38 -16.70 7.06
C GLN A 138 10.98 -16.21 6.67
N LEU A 139 10.07 -17.14 6.41
CA LEU A 139 8.67 -16.84 6.07
C LEU A 139 7.76 -17.24 7.24
N LYS A 140 6.91 -16.32 7.66
CA LYS A 140 5.94 -16.51 8.75
C LYS A 140 4.54 -16.25 8.24
N PHE A 141 3.62 -17.16 8.53
CA PHE A 141 2.21 -17.00 8.21
C PHE A 141 1.45 -16.47 9.43
N LEU A 142 1.11 -15.18 9.41
CA LEU A 142 0.38 -14.49 10.48
C LEU A 142 -0.35 -13.25 9.92
N ASP A 143 -1.32 -12.73 10.68
CA ASP A 143 -1.99 -11.46 10.38
C ASP A 143 -1.15 -10.28 10.94
N VAL A 144 -0.53 -9.51 10.05
CA VAL A 144 0.32 -8.36 10.45
C VAL A 144 -0.46 -7.27 11.18
N THR A 145 -1.79 -7.23 11.08
CA THR A 145 -2.62 -6.30 11.85
C THR A 145 -2.77 -6.70 13.31
N MET A 146 -2.33 -7.91 13.68
CA MET A 146 -2.39 -8.45 15.03
C MET A 146 -1.06 -8.36 15.79
N LEU A 147 -0.02 -7.76 15.19
CA LEU A 147 1.31 -7.55 15.80
C LEU A 147 1.28 -6.42 16.85
N ALA A 148 0.55 -6.62 17.94
CA ALA A 148 0.27 -5.56 18.91
C ALA A 148 1.53 -5.04 19.60
N GLU A 149 2.43 -5.93 20.04
CA GLU A 149 3.66 -5.52 20.72
C GLU A 149 4.61 -4.74 19.80
N ASP A 150 4.75 -5.15 18.54
CA ASP A 150 5.53 -4.40 17.54
C ASP A 150 4.89 -3.04 17.26
N MET A 151 3.55 -2.96 17.29
CA MET A 151 2.78 -1.71 17.19
C MET A 151 2.76 -0.87 18.49
N GLY A 152 3.48 -1.29 19.54
CA GLY A 152 3.61 -0.56 20.80
C GLY A 152 2.44 -0.71 21.77
N ALA A 153 1.59 -1.72 21.59
CA ALA A 153 0.53 -2.08 22.53
C ALA A 153 0.92 -3.34 23.31
N THR A 154 1.54 -3.15 24.47
CA THR A 154 1.93 -4.23 25.39
C THR A 154 0.80 -4.68 26.33
N GLU A 155 -0.24 -3.87 26.47
CA GLU A 155 -1.43 -4.17 27.28
C GLU A 155 -2.66 -4.18 26.38
N ILE A 156 -3.31 -5.34 26.30
CA ILE A 156 -4.54 -5.52 25.55
C ILE A 156 -5.73 -5.44 26.52
N PRO A 157 -6.79 -4.66 26.22
CA PRO A 157 -7.96 -4.62 27.08
C PRO A 157 -8.59 -6.01 27.28
N ALA A 158 -8.81 -6.42 28.52
CA ALA A 158 -9.30 -7.76 28.86
C ALA A 158 -10.66 -8.10 28.22
N GLY A 159 -11.51 -7.09 27.99
CA GLY A 159 -12.80 -7.26 27.32
C GLY A 159 -12.75 -7.25 25.80
N HIS A 160 -11.56 -7.16 25.19
CA HIS A 160 -11.43 -7.11 23.73
C HIS A 160 -11.76 -8.48 23.11
N PRO A 161 -12.62 -8.57 22.07
CA PRO A 161 -13.04 -9.85 21.49
C PRO A 161 -11.89 -10.74 20.99
N ASP A 162 -10.80 -10.13 20.55
CA ASP A 162 -9.59 -10.82 20.07
C ASP A 162 -8.40 -10.71 21.06
N ALA A 163 -8.64 -10.48 22.37
CA ALA A 163 -7.57 -10.22 23.34
C ALA A 163 -6.44 -11.27 23.30
N GLU A 164 -6.81 -12.55 23.23
CA GLU A 164 -5.87 -13.68 23.20
C GLU A 164 -5.26 -13.94 21.81
N ARG A 165 -5.70 -13.24 20.76
CA ARG A 165 -5.24 -13.44 19.38
C ARG A 165 -4.16 -12.45 18.96
N PHE A 166 -3.91 -11.40 19.74
CA PHE A 166 -2.79 -10.51 19.47
C PHE A 166 -1.47 -11.24 19.67
N LEU A 167 -0.52 -10.89 18.82
CA LEU A 167 0.74 -11.60 18.68
C LEU A 167 1.84 -10.90 19.48
N PRO A 168 2.77 -11.66 20.07
CA PRO A 168 3.96 -11.11 20.69
C PRO A 168 4.90 -10.54 19.62
N ARG A 169 5.86 -9.74 20.07
CA ARG A 169 6.87 -9.07 19.23
C ARG A 169 7.51 -10.04 18.23
N GLN A 170 7.54 -9.65 16.95
CA GLN A 170 8.12 -10.42 15.86
C GLN A 170 9.44 -9.86 15.33
N PHE A 171 9.70 -8.57 15.56
CA PHE A 171 10.94 -7.90 15.18
C PHE A 171 11.84 -7.68 16.39
N ALA A 172 13.15 -7.81 16.21
CA ALA A 172 14.09 -7.34 17.23
C ALA A 172 14.27 -5.81 17.14
N ASP A 173 14.54 -5.14 18.25
CA ASP A 173 14.55 -3.68 18.36
C ASP A 173 15.52 -3.00 17.37
N GLU A 174 16.67 -3.61 17.10
CA GLU A 174 17.70 -3.10 16.17
C GLU A 174 17.63 -3.75 14.78
N GLN A 175 16.62 -4.59 14.53
CA GLN A 175 16.47 -5.26 13.25
C GLN A 175 16.07 -4.24 12.18
N THR A 176 16.85 -4.19 11.10
CA THR A 176 16.63 -3.25 9.99
C THR A 176 16.73 -3.96 8.64
N PHE A 177 16.13 -3.38 7.61
CA PHE A 177 16.06 -3.93 6.26
C PHE A 177 16.39 -2.87 5.21
N ASP A 178 17.09 -3.25 4.16
CA ASP A 178 17.53 -2.36 3.09
C ASP A 178 16.42 -2.11 2.05
N LEU A 179 15.52 -3.08 1.89
CA LEU A 179 14.39 -3.04 0.99
C LEU A 179 13.16 -3.62 1.66
N ILE A 180 12.05 -2.87 1.64
CA ILE A 180 10.79 -3.28 2.27
C ILE A 180 9.65 -3.18 1.27
N PHE A 181 8.83 -4.23 1.20
CA PHE A 181 7.59 -4.26 0.44
C PHE A 181 6.37 -4.15 1.36
N CYS A 182 5.47 -3.23 1.00
CA CYS A 182 4.18 -2.98 1.62
C CYS A 182 3.09 -3.07 0.53
N ASP A 183 2.79 -4.28 0.06
CA ASP A 183 1.84 -4.54 -1.04
C ASP A 183 0.55 -5.26 -0.57
N GLY A 184 0.35 -5.35 0.74
CA GLY A 184 -0.80 -6.01 1.35
C GLY A 184 -2.11 -5.30 1.06
N GLN A 185 -3.11 -6.07 0.66
CA GLN A 185 -4.51 -5.63 0.58
C GLN A 185 -5.41 -6.57 1.35
N VAL A 186 -6.52 -6.02 1.84
CA VAL A 186 -7.56 -6.82 2.49
C VAL A 186 -8.16 -7.78 1.48
N LEU A 187 -8.12 -9.07 1.79
CA LEU A 187 -8.71 -10.13 0.98
C LEU A 187 -10.20 -10.26 1.33
N ARG A 188 -11.04 -10.44 0.32
CA ARG A 188 -12.49 -10.62 0.48
C ARG A 188 -12.85 -11.94 1.17
N THR A 189 -11.98 -12.93 1.05
CA THR A 189 -12.08 -14.27 1.64
C THR A 189 -11.67 -14.32 3.12
N HIS A 190 -11.06 -13.28 3.66
CA HIS A 190 -10.65 -13.24 5.08
C HIS A 190 -11.85 -12.87 5.95
N GLU A 191 -12.32 -13.82 6.76
CA GLU A 191 -13.32 -13.59 7.79
C GLU A 191 -12.77 -12.68 8.89
N ARG A 192 -13.53 -11.63 9.23
CA ARG A 192 -13.10 -10.59 10.18
C ARG A 192 -14.13 -10.41 11.27
N ALA A 193 -13.64 -10.07 12.46
CA ALA A 193 -14.50 -9.64 13.55
C ALA A 193 -15.15 -8.29 13.23
N ALA A 194 -16.40 -8.12 13.65
CA ALA A 194 -17.23 -6.96 13.30
C ALA A 194 -16.62 -5.61 13.72
N TYR A 195 -15.89 -5.56 14.85
CA TYR A 195 -15.28 -4.31 15.35
C TYR A 195 -14.23 -3.73 14.39
N ARG A 196 -13.52 -4.59 13.65
CA ARG A 196 -12.42 -4.18 12.76
C ARG A 196 -12.79 -4.13 11.28
N GLU A 197 -13.91 -4.72 10.88
CA GLU A 197 -14.24 -4.90 9.46
C GLU A 197 -14.17 -3.60 8.64
N ARG A 198 -14.78 -2.51 9.15
CA ARG A 198 -14.81 -1.21 8.46
C ARG A 198 -13.46 -0.50 8.43
N ARG A 199 -12.56 -0.84 9.35
CA ARG A 199 -11.26 -0.19 9.53
C ARG A 199 -10.09 -1.04 9.04
N GLU A 200 -10.35 -2.26 8.60
CA GLU A 200 -9.27 -3.23 8.35
C GLU A 200 -8.32 -2.79 7.25
N ALA A 201 -8.84 -2.16 6.19
CA ALA A 201 -8.00 -1.62 5.13
C ALA A 201 -6.99 -0.59 5.69
N ALA A 202 -7.46 0.30 6.56
CA ALA A 202 -6.59 1.24 7.25
C ALA A 202 -5.62 0.51 8.20
N ARG A 203 -6.12 -0.40 9.07
CA ARG A 203 -5.26 -1.18 9.99
C ARG A 203 -4.13 -1.89 9.24
N LEU A 204 -4.42 -2.51 8.10
CA LEU A 204 -3.43 -3.20 7.28
C LEU A 204 -2.43 -2.23 6.63
N SER A 205 -2.89 -1.14 6.02
CA SER A 205 -1.98 -0.14 5.44
C SER A 205 -1.09 0.50 6.49
N ILE A 206 -1.65 0.87 7.65
CA ILE A 206 -0.94 1.53 8.75
C ILE A 206 0.07 0.59 9.39
N SER A 207 -0.28 -0.68 9.62
CA SER A 207 0.66 -1.67 10.16
C SER A 207 1.86 -1.83 9.22
N GLN A 208 1.61 -1.92 7.90
CA GLN A 208 2.68 -2.02 6.92
C GLN A 208 3.57 -0.77 6.89
N LEU A 209 2.98 0.42 6.97
CA LEU A 209 3.72 1.69 6.95
C LEU A 209 4.55 1.90 8.22
N ALA A 210 3.96 1.65 9.40
CA ALA A 210 4.63 1.81 10.69
C ALA A 210 5.80 0.84 10.83
N LEU A 211 5.55 -0.46 10.68
CA LEU A 211 6.58 -1.49 10.79
C LEU A 211 7.64 -1.35 9.70
N GLY A 212 7.22 -1.02 8.47
CA GLY A 212 8.14 -0.79 7.37
C GLY A 212 9.06 0.40 7.63
N LEU A 213 8.54 1.56 8.01
CA LEU A 213 9.36 2.75 8.25
C LEU A 213 10.21 2.60 9.52
N GLU A 214 9.71 1.95 10.56
CA GLU A 214 10.46 1.71 11.80
C GLU A 214 11.67 0.80 11.60
N HIS A 215 11.54 -0.22 10.74
CA HIS A 215 12.60 -1.19 10.48
C HIS A 215 13.35 -0.95 9.17
N ILE A 216 13.22 0.21 8.51
CA ILE A 216 14.05 0.53 7.34
C ILE A 216 15.47 0.90 7.78
N TYR A 217 16.48 0.36 7.10
CA TYR A 217 17.85 0.83 7.26
C TYR A 217 17.96 2.28 6.76
N PRO A 218 18.68 3.20 7.45
CA PRO A 218 18.90 4.55 6.95
C PRO A 218 19.47 4.57 5.53
N GLY A 219 18.78 5.24 4.61
CA GLY A 219 19.11 5.21 3.18
C GLY A 219 18.39 4.12 2.37
N GLY A 220 17.65 3.23 3.03
CA GLY A 220 16.93 2.12 2.41
C GLY A 220 15.77 2.53 1.49
N THR A 221 15.13 1.53 0.90
CA THR A 221 14.00 1.69 -0.03
C THR A 221 12.73 1.03 0.49
N MET A 222 11.61 1.75 0.46
CA MET A 222 10.26 1.18 0.65
C MET A 222 9.50 1.20 -0.68
N VAL A 223 8.82 0.10 -0.99
CA VAL A 223 7.89 -0.04 -2.11
C VAL A 223 6.50 -0.25 -1.53
N VAL A 224 5.62 0.73 -1.72
CA VAL A 224 4.29 0.77 -1.08
C VAL A 224 3.21 0.81 -2.15
N LEU A 225 2.25 -0.11 -2.07
CA LEU A 225 1.07 -0.13 -2.93
C LEU A 225 0.07 0.93 -2.49
N LEU A 226 -0.28 1.82 -3.40
CA LEU A 226 -1.25 2.89 -3.18
C LEU A 226 -2.32 2.87 -4.29
N HIS A 227 -3.39 3.61 -4.07
CA HIS A 227 -4.49 3.76 -5.01
C HIS A 227 -4.81 5.23 -5.20
N LYS A 228 -5.11 5.63 -6.45
CA LYS A 228 -5.54 7.00 -6.79
C LYS A 228 -4.56 8.06 -6.28
N VAL A 229 -3.66 8.53 -7.15
CA VAL A 229 -2.66 9.56 -6.77
C VAL A 229 -3.32 10.80 -6.19
N GLU A 230 -4.51 11.12 -6.68
CA GLU A 230 -5.36 12.25 -6.29
C GLU A 230 -6.18 12.04 -5.02
N ALA A 231 -6.20 10.84 -4.42
CA ALA A 231 -6.94 10.62 -3.18
C ALA A 231 -6.24 11.34 -2.02
N TRP A 232 -7.01 12.00 -1.16
CA TRP A 232 -6.49 12.80 -0.06
C TRP A 232 -5.47 12.07 0.81
N ASP A 233 -5.80 10.86 1.28
CA ASP A 233 -4.90 10.06 2.11
C ASP A 233 -3.61 9.68 1.37
N THR A 234 -3.72 9.42 0.06
CA THR A 234 -2.55 9.15 -0.80
C THR A 234 -1.69 10.41 -0.94
N VAL A 235 -2.30 11.58 -1.16
CA VAL A 235 -1.57 12.86 -1.26
C VAL A 235 -0.85 13.19 0.06
N LYS A 236 -1.53 13.04 1.20
CA LYS A 236 -0.92 13.21 2.54
C LYS A 236 0.30 12.32 2.70
N LEU A 237 0.17 11.04 2.33
CA LEU A 237 1.27 10.08 2.44
C LEU A 237 2.45 10.45 1.53
N LEU A 238 2.19 10.83 0.27
CA LEU A 238 3.22 11.26 -0.67
C LEU A 238 3.96 12.53 -0.19
N TYR A 239 3.21 13.49 0.36
CA TYR A 239 3.76 14.69 0.98
C TYR A 239 4.63 14.34 2.18
N GLN A 240 4.11 13.55 3.13
CA GLN A 240 4.83 13.13 4.33
C GLN A 240 6.14 12.42 3.99
N PHE A 241 6.11 11.43 3.09
CA PHE A 241 7.34 10.75 2.64
C PHE A 241 8.32 11.67 1.91
N SER A 242 7.85 12.71 1.22
CA SER A 242 8.74 13.65 0.52
C SER A 242 9.61 14.47 1.47
N GLN A 243 9.22 14.59 2.74
CA GLN A 243 9.98 15.33 3.76
C GLN A 243 11.23 14.57 4.23
N PHE A 244 11.24 13.24 4.16
CA PHE A 244 12.34 12.41 4.67
C PHE A 244 12.85 11.37 3.66
N SER A 245 12.41 11.43 2.39
CA SER A 245 12.84 10.49 1.37
C SER A 245 12.72 11.05 -0.05
N SER A 246 13.41 10.40 -0.99
CA SER A 246 13.23 10.61 -2.41
C SER A 246 12.06 9.78 -2.94
N VAL A 247 10.93 10.43 -3.22
CA VAL A 247 9.71 9.78 -3.71
C VAL A 247 9.62 9.76 -5.24
N ARG A 248 9.31 8.59 -5.80
CA ARG A 248 8.90 8.37 -7.20
C ARG A 248 7.68 7.46 -7.25
N LEU A 249 6.87 7.60 -8.30
CA LEU A 249 5.73 6.72 -8.55
C LEU A 249 6.01 5.75 -9.70
N PHE A 250 5.45 4.55 -9.60
CA PHE A 250 5.53 3.52 -10.62
C PHE A 250 4.17 2.88 -10.84
N LYS A 251 3.73 2.83 -12.10
CA LYS A 251 2.54 2.10 -12.51
C LYS A 251 2.93 1.05 -13.56
N PRO A 252 2.63 -0.25 -13.34
CA PRO A 252 2.88 -1.28 -14.35
C PRO A 252 2.05 -1.02 -15.61
N ARG A 253 2.66 -1.20 -16.78
CA ARG A 253 1.99 -0.92 -18.07
C ARG A 253 1.09 -2.05 -18.53
N LYS A 254 1.40 -3.30 -18.17
CA LYS A 254 0.67 -4.49 -18.62
C LYS A 254 -0.35 -4.97 -17.60
N SER A 255 0.11 -5.31 -16.41
CA SER A 255 -0.74 -5.82 -15.32
C SER A 255 -1.32 -4.65 -14.53
N HIS A 256 -2.58 -4.76 -14.12
CA HIS A 256 -3.28 -3.74 -13.31
C HIS A 256 -3.28 -2.32 -13.91
N SER A 257 -2.97 -2.14 -15.19
CA SER A 257 -2.88 -0.83 -15.83
C SER A 257 -4.22 -0.08 -15.82
N LYS A 258 -5.35 -0.78 -15.96
CA LYS A 258 -6.71 -0.21 -15.86
C LYS A 258 -7.13 0.13 -14.42
N ARG A 259 -6.52 -0.50 -13.41
CA ARG A 259 -6.87 -0.30 -11.99
C ARG A 259 -6.30 1.03 -11.49
N SER A 260 -6.83 1.55 -10.39
CA SER A 260 -6.29 2.74 -9.72
C SER A 260 -4.99 2.49 -8.97
N SER A 261 -4.56 1.24 -8.83
CA SER A 261 -3.35 0.88 -8.10
C SER A 261 -2.07 1.34 -8.81
N PHE A 262 -1.11 1.72 -8.00
CA PHE A 262 0.26 2.06 -8.38
C PHE A 262 1.18 1.89 -7.16
N TYR A 263 2.48 2.04 -7.35
CA TYR A 263 3.48 1.91 -6.30
C TYR A 263 4.15 3.25 -6.04
N MET A 264 4.19 3.66 -4.77
CA MET A 264 5.18 4.62 -4.29
C MET A 264 6.50 3.91 -4.06
N ILE A 265 7.58 4.52 -4.53
CA ILE A 265 8.95 4.10 -4.31
C ILE A 265 9.63 5.23 -3.55
N ALA A 266 9.79 5.03 -2.24
CA ALA A 266 10.52 5.93 -1.36
C ALA A 266 11.94 5.42 -1.18
N ARG A 267 12.94 6.23 -1.49
CA ARG A 267 14.37 5.85 -1.45
C ARG A 267 15.15 6.82 -0.59
N ASN A 268 16.34 6.42 -0.18
CA ASN A 268 17.22 7.24 0.64
C ASN A 268 16.47 7.71 1.90
N ILE A 269 15.71 6.80 2.51
CA ILE A 269 14.83 7.13 3.63
C ILE A 269 15.68 7.53 4.85
N GLN A 270 15.48 8.75 5.33
CA GLN A 270 16.15 9.28 6.51
C GLN A 270 15.29 8.97 7.74
N ARG A 271 15.28 7.70 8.15
CA ARG A 271 14.42 7.18 9.24
C ARG A 271 14.52 7.98 10.54
N GLU A 272 15.70 8.51 10.84
CA GLU A 272 16.01 9.21 12.08
C GLU A 272 15.60 10.70 12.06
N GLN A 273 15.11 11.21 10.93
CA GLN A 273 14.59 12.57 10.88
C GLN A 273 13.31 12.70 11.73
N PRO A 274 13.09 13.87 12.37
CA PRO A 274 11.91 14.09 13.20
C PRO A 274 10.59 13.78 12.50
N GLU A 275 10.49 14.05 11.19
CA GLU A 275 9.30 13.80 10.37
C GLU A 275 8.98 12.31 10.27
N ALA A 276 10.00 11.47 10.06
CA ALA A 276 9.85 10.02 9.99
C ALA A 276 9.48 9.42 11.35
N ILE A 277 10.11 9.89 12.42
CA ILE A 277 9.79 9.47 13.81
C ILE A 277 8.34 9.85 14.16
N ARG A 278 7.92 11.08 13.83
CA ARG A 278 6.53 11.52 14.02
C ARG A 278 5.55 10.67 13.21
N ALA A 279 5.89 10.32 11.97
CA ALA A 279 5.06 9.47 11.12
C ALA A 279 4.82 8.09 11.75
N ILE A 280 5.88 7.42 12.22
CA ILE A 280 5.78 6.12 12.90
C ILE A 280 4.86 6.23 14.13
N ALA A 281 5.09 7.24 14.97
CA ALA A 281 4.32 7.44 16.20
C ALA A 281 2.83 7.71 15.91
N GLN A 282 2.52 8.53 14.90
CA GLN A 282 1.16 8.82 14.45
C GLN A 282 0.48 7.55 13.92
N TRP A 283 1.14 6.78 13.07
CA TRP A 283 0.60 5.53 12.54
C TRP A 283 0.34 4.50 13.65
N LYS A 284 1.23 4.34 14.63
CA LYS A 284 0.99 3.46 15.78
C LYS A 284 -0.22 3.92 16.61
N ARG A 285 -0.38 5.23 16.85
CA ARG A 285 -1.59 5.77 17.51
C ARG A 285 -2.86 5.51 16.71
N LEU A 286 -2.82 5.75 15.41
CA LEU A 286 -3.96 5.52 14.53
C LEU A 286 -4.35 4.04 14.47
N TRP A 287 -3.37 3.12 14.43
CA TRP A 287 -3.63 1.68 14.55
C TRP A 287 -4.27 1.33 15.90
N LYS A 288 -3.77 1.91 17.00
CA LYS A 288 -4.34 1.69 18.34
C LYS A 288 -5.78 2.17 18.41
N ALA A 289 -6.08 3.36 17.89
CA ALA A 289 -7.44 3.90 17.82
C ALA A 289 -8.35 3.05 16.91
N ALA A 290 -7.84 2.61 15.76
CA ALA A 290 -8.57 1.75 14.84
C ALA A 290 -8.89 0.36 15.45
N THR A 291 -8.01 -0.14 16.32
CA THR A 291 -8.12 -1.48 16.92
C THR A 291 -8.93 -1.47 18.21
N PHE A 292 -8.66 -0.54 19.13
CA PHE A 292 -9.23 -0.53 20.48
C PHE A 292 -10.17 0.65 20.75
N GLY A 293 -10.16 1.67 19.89
CA GLY A 293 -10.88 2.92 20.11
C GLY A 293 -12.30 2.95 19.50
N THR A 294 -13.10 3.91 19.96
CA THR A 294 -14.42 4.21 19.40
C THR A 294 -14.32 4.84 18.00
N ASP A 295 -15.44 4.95 17.28
CA ASP A 295 -15.48 5.66 15.98
C ASP A 295 -14.99 7.10 16.11
N GLN A 296 -15.36 7.78 17.20
CA GLN A 296 -14.93 9.14 17.47
C GLN A 296 -13.40 9.23 17.65
N MET A 297 -12.81 8.38 18.49
CA MET A 297 -11.35 8.36 18.70
C MET A 297 -10.59 8.03 17.42
N TYR A 298 -11.13 7.15 16.57
CA TYR A 298 -10.53 6.84 15.28
C TYR A 298 -10.59 8.02 14.31
N LEU A 299 -11.73 8.74 14.25
CA LEU A 299 -11.87 9.95 13.43
C LEU A 299 -10.95 11.08 13.90
N GLU A 300 -10.77 11.26 15.21
CA GLU A 300 -9.83 12.22 15.77
C GLU A 300 -8.39 11.88 15.37
N ALA A 301 -7.98 10.61 15.49
CA ALA A 301 -6.65 10.16 15.08
C ALA A 301 -6.39 10.32 13.57
N LEU A 302 -7.42 10.16 12.71
CA LEU A 302 -7.30 10.37 11.26
C LEU A 302 -7.00 11.83 10.88
N ASN A 303 -7.44 12.76 11.71
CA ASN A 303 -7.32 14.20 11.49
C ASN A 303 -6.21 14.85 12.35
N GLU A 304 -5.41 14.04 13.05
CA GLU A 304 -4.37 14.52 13.99
C GLU A 304 -3.32 15.42 13.32
N ASP A 305 -3.03 15.21 12.03
CA ASP A 305 -2.06 16.00 11.28
C ASP A 305 -2.51 17.45 11.01
N GLY A 306 -3.82 17.73 11.12
CA GLY A 306 -4.40 19.06 10.89
C GLY A 306 -4.15 19.62 9.50
N LEU A 307 -3.79 18.78 8.52
CA LEU A 307 -3.43 19.24 7.19
C LEU A 307 -4.65 19.75 6.43
N ASP A 308 -4.56 21.00 5.98
CA ASP A 308 -5.54 21.59 5.08
C ASP A 308 -5.16 21.31 3.61
N PRO A 309 -6.10 20.80 2.77
CA PRO A 309 -5.80 20.46 1.38
C PRO A 309 -5.35 21.64 0.53
N ALA A 310 -5.86 22.86 0.75
CA ALA A 310 -5.47 24.02 -0.03
C ALA A 310 -4.03 24.44 0.29
N THR A 311 -3.71 24.52 1.58
CA THR A 311 -2.35 24.82 2.07
C THR A 311 -1.34 23.76 1.58
N LEU A 312 -1.71 22.48 1.63
CA LEU A 312 -0.85 21.41 1.12
C LEU A 312 -0.60 21.54 -0.38
N LEU A 313 -1.60 21.93 -1.17
CA LEU A 313 -1.46 22.11 -2.61
C LEU A 313 -0.60 23.31 -2.99
N GLU A 314 -0.61 24.38 -2.21
CA GLU A 314 0.29 25.53 -2.40
C GLU A 314 1.76 25.08 -2.32
N GLU A 315 2.10 24.22 -1.36
CA GLU A 315 3.46 23.72 -1.17
C GLU A 315 3.81 22.56 -2.12
N PHE A 316 2.93 21.56 -2.21
CA PHE A 316 3.23 20.26 -2.81
C PHE A 316 2.55 20.03 -4.16
N GLY A 317 1.58 20.86 -4.56
CA GLY A 317 0.78 20.71 -5.77
C GLY A 317 1.60 20.54 -7.06
N PRO A 318 2.60 21.40 -7.34
CA PRO A 318 3.45 21.24 -8.52
C PRO A 318 4.23 19.92 -8.52
N ARG A 319 4.67 19.46 -7.33
CA ARG A 319 5.36 18.18 -7.18
C ARG A 319 4.39 17.01 -7.35
N LEU A 320 3.17 17.10 -6.83
CA LEU A 320 2.11 16.12 -6.98
C LEU A 320 1.79 15.89 -8.47
N VAL A 321 1.62 16.96 -9.25
CA VAL A 321 1.42 16.89 -10.71
C VAL A 321 2.57 16.13 -11.38
N LYS A 322 3.82 16.50 -11.06
CA LYS A 322 5.01 15.85 -11.62
C LYS A 322 5.07 14.36 -11.28
N LEU A 323 4.71 13.98 -10.06
CA LEU A 323 4.70 12.60 -9.60
C LEU A 323 3.61 11.78 -10.30
N GLY A 324 2.40 12.32 -10.38
CA GLY A 324 1.21 11.61 -10.88
C GLY A 324 1.15 11.45 -12.39
N ARG A 325 1.75 12.36 -13.17
CA ARG A 325 1.62 12.42 -14.64
C ARG A 325 1.68 11.05 -15.33
N LYS A 326 2.76 10.29 -15.09
CA LYS A 326 2.95 9.00 -15.76
C LYS A 326 1.99 7.92 -15.27
N VAL A 327 1.57 7.98 -14.01
CA VAL A 327 0.58 7.06 -13.44
C VAL A 327 -0.78 7.30 -14.10
N TRP A 328 -1.19 8.56 -14.22
CA TRP A 328 -2.46 8.91 -14.86
C TRP A 328 -2.47 8.57 -16.34
N GLU A 329 -1.41 8.93 -17.08
CA GLU A 329 -1.26 8.61 -18.50
C GLU A 329 -1.38 7.11 -18.77
N ILE A 330 -0.63 6.27 -18.04
CA ILE A 330 -0.68 4.80 -18.22
C ILE A 330 -2.08 4.26 -17.93
N GLN A 331 -2.78 4.80 -16.92
CA GLN A 331 -4.13 4.37 -16.62
C GLN A 331 -5.12 4.82 -17.70
N ALA A 332 -5.02 6.08 -18.14
CA ALA A 332 -5.88 6.64 -19.17
C ALA A 332 -5.77 5.83 -20.47
N THR A 333 -4.55 5.61 -20.98
CA THR A 333 -4.33 4.78 -22.18
C THR A 333 -4.90 3.36 -22.03
N ALA A 334 -4.74 2.75 -20.85
CA ALA A 334 -5.27 1.41 -20.61
C ALA A 334 -6.81 1.38 -20.54
N LEU A 335 -7.42 2.44 -20.00
CA LEU A 335 -8.87 2.60 -19.93
C LEU A 335 -9.45 2.94 -21.29
N GLU A 336 -8.83 3.79 -22.09
CA GLU A 336 -9.31 4.13 -23.44
C GLU A 336 -9.47 2.90 -24.34
N GLY A 337 -8.55 1.94 -24.23
CA GLY A 337 -8.65 0.63 -24.91
C GLY A 337 -9.49 -0.42 -24.18
N ALA A 338 -10.31 -0.05 -23.18
CA ALA A 338 -11.16 -0.99 -22.48
C ALA A 338 -12.49 -1.21 -23.24
N PRO A 339 -13.06 -2.44 -23.20
CA PRO A 339 -14.29 -2.74 -23.94
C PRO A 339 -15.48 -1.91 -23.46
N PHE A 340 -15.49 -1.47 -22.20
CA PHE A 340 -16.61 -0.71 -21.59
C PHE A 340 -16.45 0.82 -21.68
N THR A 341 -15.41 1.32 -22.32
CA THR A 341 -15.20 2.75 -22.58
C THR A 341 -15.24 3.09 -24.08
N GLN A 342 -15.30 2.07 -24.93
CA GLN A 342 -15.50 2.21 -26.37
C GLN A 342 -17.00 2.19 -26.61
N GLY A 343 -17.59 3.38 -26.73
CA GLY A 343 -19.02 3.60 -26.96
C GLY A 343 -19.24 4.94 -27.61
#